data_AF-K3W7K1-F1
#
_entry.id   AF-K3W7K1-F1
#
_cell.length_a   1.000
_cell.length_b   1.000
_cell.length_c   1.000
_cell.angle_alpha   90.00
_cell.angle_beta   90.00
_cell.angle_gamma   90.00
#
_symmetry.space_group_name_H-M   'P 1'
#
loop_
_entity.id
_entity.type
_entity.pdbx_description
1 polymer ?
#
loop_
_entity_poly.entity_id
_entity_poly.type
_entity_poly.pdbx_seq_one_letter_code
_entity_poly.pdbx_strand_id
1 'polypeptide(L)'
;MVAKYSAPTADSSKAPVAIKNALNEEPVHAEFEHPELLSVYPDTKYDPIPVLPYEDRALKADPTFKNLLAGDVTVTHLAPKIGTELSGIQLHELTDAQKDELALLIAHRGVVFFRDQDITIDQQLDLGRYYGPLHIHQNLGHPEGHPEVVVVENSLAKSAALLKNQQYVPANEWHSDVSNERQPPSYTSFKLLTNPSVGGDTLWASGYEAYERLTPPMKALLEGLTAIHSSKARTGRHVRDHD
;
A
#
# COMPACT_ATOMS: atom_id res chain seq x y z
N MET A 1 40.11 -58.01 -16.88
CA MET A 1 38.67 -57.89 -17.23
C MET A 1 38.25 -56.47 -16.97
N VAL A 2 38.05 -55.67 -18.01
CA VAL A 2 37.58 -54.28 -17.90
C VAL A 2 36.07 -54.30 -18.15
N ALA A 3 35.27 -54.10 -17.11
CA ALA A 3 33.84 -53.96 -17.24
C ALA A 3 33.55 -52.55 -17.80
N LYS A 4 33.11 -52.49 -19.07
CA LYS A 4 32.58 -51.26 -19.66
C LYS A 4 31.23 -50.96 -19.00
N TYR A 5 31.14 -49.86 -18.28
CA TYR A 5 29.88 -49.29 -17.83
C TYR A 5 29.32 -48.44 -18.97
N SER A 6 28.23 -48.89 -19.61
CA SER A 6 27.45 -48.04 -20.52
C SER A 6 26.45 -47.26 -19.68
N ALA A 7 26.61 -45.94 -19.61
CA ALA A 7 25.59 -45.06 -19.07
C ALA A 7 24.33 -45.13 -19.96
N PRO A 8 23.11 -45.14 -19.38
CA PRO A 8 21.90 -45.07 -20.18
C PRO A 8 21.87 -43.73 -20.91
N THR A 9 21.65 -43.79 -22.23
CA THR A 9 21.37 -42.62 -23.06
C THR A 9 20.04 -42.04 -22.62
N ALA A 10 20.05 -40.95 -21.86
CA ALA A 10 18.86 -40.17 -21.61
C ALA A 10 18.40 -39.60 -22.96
N ASP A 11 17.20 -39.99 -23.38
CA ASP A 11 16.50 -39.38 -24.52
C ASP A 11 16.27 -37.89 -24.20
N SER A 12 17.10 -37.03 -24.79
CA SER A 12 17.09 -35.59 -24.57
C SER A 12 16.00 -34.86 -25.35
N SER A 13 15.01 -35.58 -25.91
CA SER A 13 14.07 -35.01 -26.89
C SER A 13 12.76 -34.45 -26.30
N LYS A 14 12.51 -34.58 -25.00
CA LYS A 14 11.33 -33.97 -24.37
C LYS A 14 11.70 -33.28 -23.06
N ALA A 15 11.60 -31.95 -23.06
CA ALA A 15 11.59 -31.18 -21.84
C ALA A 15 10.50 -31.73 -20.90
N PRO A 16 10.76 -31.83 -19.59
CA PRO A 16 9.76 -32.29 -18.64
C PRO A 16 8.50 -31.41 -18.74
N VAL A 17 7.34 -32.04 -18.91
CA VAL A 17 6.06 -31.34 -18.92
C VAL A 17 5.72 -31.00 -17.48
N ALA A 18 5.57 -29.71 -17.18
CA ALA A 18 5.15 -29.28 -15.86
C ALA A 18 3.76 -29.86 -15.55
N ILE A 19 3.68 -30.72 -14.52
CA ILE A 19 2.40 -31.15 -13.97
C ILE A 19 1.90 -30.01 -13.12
N LYS A 20 0.80 -29.39 -13.54
CA LYS A 20 0.14 -28.36 -12.75
C LYS A 20 -0.35 -28.99 -11.45
N ASN A 21 0.05 -28.43 -10.31
CA ASN A 21 -0.42 -28.89 -9.01
C ASN A 21 -1.94 -28.76 -8.96
N ALA A 22 -2.64 -29.86 -8.65
CA ALA A 22 -4.11 -29.91 -8.58
C ALA A 22 -4.71 -28.96 -7.53
N LEU A 23 -3.90 -28.49 -6.58
CA LEU A 23 -4.30 -27.53 -5.55
C LEU A 23 -4.12 -26.06 -5.97
N ASN A 24 -3.49 -25.79 -7.11
CA ASN A 24 -3.29 -24.42 -7.57
C ASN A 24 -4.52 -23.95 -8.36
N GLU A 25 -5.18 -22.92 -7.84
CA GLU A 25 -6.25 -22.23 -8.55
C GLU A 25 -5.68 -21.29 -9.62
N GLU A 26 -6.43 -21.11 -10.71
CA GLU A 26 -6.13 -20.03 -11.65
C GLU A 26 -6.60 -18.70 -11.05
N PRO A 27 -5.90 -17.59 -11.29
CA PRO A 27 -6.36 -16.28 -10.84
C PRO A 27 -7.75 -16.00 -11.41
N VAL A 28 -8.73 -15.81 -10.52
CA VAL A 28 -10.07 -15.32 -10.88
C VAL A 28 -10.11 -13.84 -10.57
N HIS A 29 -10.39 -13.03 -11.59
CA HIS A 29 -10.55 -11.60 -11.41
C HIS A 29 -11.99 -11.27 -11.01
N ALA A 30 -12.14 -10.41 -10.03
CA ALA A 30 -13.42 -9.81 -9.70
C ALA A 30 -13.73 -8.67 -10.68
N GLU A 31 -15.00 -8.53 -11.08
CA GLU A 31 -15.46 -7.37 -11.84
C GLU A 31 -15.47 -6.15 -10.93
N PHE A 32 -15.05 -4.99 -11.44
CA PHE A 32 -15.07 -3.75 -10.68
C PHE A 32 -16.49 -3.17 -10.67
N GLU A 33 -17.14 -3.17 -9.51
CA GLU A 33 -18.58 -2.87 -9.38
C GLU A 33 -18.88 -1.36 -9.20
N HIS A 34 -17.86 -0.49 -9.29
CA HIS A 34 -17.95 0.94 -9.01
C HIS A 34 -17.59 1.81 -10.23
N PRO A 35 -18.34 1.76 -11.35
CA PRO A 35 -18.02 2.51 -12.55
C PRO A 35 -17.93 4.04 -12.32
N GLU A 36 -18.64 4.56 -11.33
CA GLU A 36 -18.59 5.96 -10.89
C GLU A 36 -17.23 6.38 -10.31
N LEU A 37 -16.40 5.39 -9.91
CA LEU A 37 -15.07 5.61 -9.36
C LEU A 37 -13.96 5.41 -10.40
N LEU A 38 -14.30 5.19 -11.67
CA LEU A 38 -13.31 5.14 -12.72
C LEU A 38 -12.60 6.49 -12.88
N SER A 39 -11.27 6.44 -12.96
CA SER A 39 -10.45 7.63 -13.07
C SER A 39 -10.71 8.41 -14.36
N VAL A 40 -10.91 9.72 -14.21
CA VAL A 40 -10.77 10.71 -15.28
C VAL A 40 -9.35 11.27 -15.31
N TYR A 41 -8.95 11.83 -16.45
CA TYR A 41 -7.61 12.38 -16.71
C TYR A 41 -7.73 13.80 -17.28
N PRO A 42 -8.03 14.81 -16.45
CA PRO A 42 -8.14 16.18 -16.94
C PRO A 42 -6.77 16.76 -17.29
N ASP A 43 -6.70 17.68 -18.26
CA ASP A 43 -5.48 18.42 -18.65
C ASP A 43 -5.01 19.44 -17.58
N THR A 44 -5.46 19.29 -16.33
CA THR A 44 -5.17 20.19 -15.22
C THR A 44 -3.68 20.16 -14.90
N LYS A 45 -3.06 21.35 -14.91
CA LYS A 45 -1.68 21.52 -14.43
C LYS A 45 -1.71 22.02 -13.00
N TYR A 46 -1.03 21.29 -12.12
CA TYR A 46 -0.87 21.67 -10.73
C TYR A 46 0.42 22.47 -10.56
N ASP A 47 0.35 23.52 -9.75
CA ASP A 47 1.55 24.23 -9.31
C ASP A 47 2.44 23.30 -8.45
N PRO A 48 3.74 23.62 -8.32
CA PRO A 48 4.61 22.90 -7.38
C PRO A 48 4.01 22.91 -5.98
N ILE A 49 3.96 21.74 -5.33
CA ILE A 49 3.44 21.61 -3.96
C ILE A 49 4.32 22.45 -3.03
N PRO A 50 3.76 23.47 -2.36
CA PRO A 50 4.53 24.31 -1.45
C PRO A 50 4.93 23.51 -0.20
N VAL A 51 5.93 24.01 0.54
CA VAL A 51 6.19 23.49 1.88
C VAL A 51 5.07 23.98 2.80
N LEU A 52 4.28 23.06 3.32
CA LEU A 52 3.15 23.34 4.19
C LEU A 52 3.58 23.20 5.66
N PRO A 53 3.12 24.09 6.57
CA PRO A 53 3.22 23.83 7.99
C PRO A 53 2.39 22.59 8.33
N TYR A 54 2.90 21.76 9.24
CA TYR A 54 2.19 20.58 9.73
C TYR A 54 2.24 20.53 11.24
N GLU A 55 1.24 19.88 11.83
CA GLU A 55 1.19 19.56 13.24
C GLU A 55 0.80 18.09 13.35
N ASP A 56 1.62 17.29 14.04
CA ASP A 56 1.35 15.86 14.18
C ASP A 56 0.25 15.63 15.22
N ARG A 57 -0.91 15.15 14.75
CA ARG A 57 -2.06 14.81 15.59
C ARG A 57 -1.75 13.77 16.66
N ALA A 58 -0.81 12.86 16.40
CA ALA A 58 -0.41 11.84 17.37
C ALA A 58 0.16 12.46 18.66
N LEU A 59 0.75 13.67 18.59
CA LEU A 59 1.29 14.36 19.76
C LEU A 59 0.22 14.92 20.71
N LYS A 60 -1.05 14.98 20.27
CA LYS A 60 -2.20 15.43 21.06
C LYS A 60 -2.95 14.29 21.75
N ALA A 61 -2.63 13.05 21.39
CA ALA A 61 -3.28 11.86 21.87
C ALA A 61 -3.09 11.65 23.37
N ASP A 62 -4.07 11.01 24.02
CA ASP A 62 -3.84 10.39 25.32
C ASP A 62 -3.07 9.06 25.10
N PRO A 63 -1.85 8.91 25.63
CA PRO A 63 -1.03 7.73 25.38
C PRO A 63 -1.56 6.44 26.03
N THR A 64 -2.62 6.55 26.84
CA THR A 64 -3.32 5.38 27.41
C THR A 64 -4.37 4.80 26.48
N PHE A 65 -4.67 5.47 25.36
CA PHE A 65 -5.69 5.08 24.38
C PHE A 65 -7.10 4.93 24.97
N LYS A 66 -7.38 5.63 26.07
CA LYS A 66 -8.61 5.45 26.85
C LYS A 66 -9.87 5.85 26.10
N ASN A 67 -9.78 6.66 25.05
CA ASN A 67 -10.94 7.10 24.28
C ASN A 67 -11.19 6.15 23.08
N LEU A 68 -10.13 5.76 22.37
CA LEU A 68 -10.15 4.90 21.19
C LEU A 68 -10.45 3.46 21.56
N LEU A 69 -9.93 2.98 22.69
CA LEU A 69 -10.09 1.60 23.16
C LEU A 69 -11.17 1.47 24.25
N ALA A 70 -12.06 2.45 24.35
CA ALA A 70 -13.21 2.40 25.25
C ALA A 70 -14.31 1.47 24.71
N GLY A 71 -15.16 0.96 25.61
CA GLY A 71 -16.35 0.20 25.24
C GLY A 71 -16.03 -1.19 24.68
N ASP A 72 -16.73 -1.58 23.62
CA ASP A 72 -16.68 -2.93 23.03
C ASP A 72 -15.62 -3.07 21.92
N VAL A 73 -14.60 -2.19 21.90
CA VAL A 73 -13.52 -2.25 20.91
C VAL A 73 -12.63 -3.45 21.17
N THR A 74 -12.48 -4.31 20.15
CA THR A 74 -11.57 -5.46 20.19
C THR A 74 -10.27 -5.14 19.44
N VAL A 75 -9.14 -5.42 20.09
CA VAL A 75 -7.79 -5.15 19.58
C VAL A 75 -7.07 -6.46 19.29
N THR A 76 -6.66 -6.66 18.04
CA THR A 76 -5.91 -7.85 17.61
C THR A 76 -4.57 -7.43 17.01
N HIS A 77 -3.46 -7.74 17.68
CA HIS A 77 -2.14 -7.51 17.10
C HIS A 77 -1.80 -8.61 16.08
N LEU A 78 -1.54 -8.20 14.83
CA LEU A 78 -1.31 -9.13 13.72
C LEU A 78 0.13 -9.64 13.67
N ALA A 79 1.09 -8.83 14.13
CA ALA A 79 2.47 -9.22 14.31
C ALA A 79 3.08 -8.55 15.56
N PRO A 80 4.19 -9.07 16.12
CA PRO A 80 4.74 -8.56 17.38
C PRO A 80 5.09 -7.05 17.36
N LYS A 81 5.55 -6.54 16.22
CA LYS A 81 6.14 -5.18 16.10
C LYS A 81 5.49 -4.31 15.02
N ILE A 82 4.42 -4.77 14.38
CA ILE A 82 3.70 -4.07 13.34
C ILE A 82 2.28 -4.62 13.23
N GLY A 83 1.33 -3.80 12.79
CA GLY A 83 -0.01 -4.26 12.45
C GLY A 83 -0.89 -4.43 13.67
N THR A 84 -2.08 -3.82 13.62
CA THR A 84 -3.13 -4.01 14.62
C THR A 84 -4.48 -3.89 13.94
N GLU A 85 -5.37 -4.84 14.16
CA GLU A 85 -6.75 -4.76 13.74
C GLU A 85 -7.60 -4.23 14.90
N LEU A 86 -8.45 -3.25 14.61
CA LEU A 86 -9.49 -2.76 15.51
C LEU A 86 -10.86 -3.15 14.95
N SER A 87 -11.72 -3.67 15.83
CA SER A 87 -13.12 -3.99 15.51
C SER A 87 -14.05 -3.46 16.59
N GLY A 88 -15.34 -3.29 16.26
CA GLY A 88 -16.32 -2.66 17.14
C GLY A 88 -16.34 -1.13 17.08
N ILE A 89 -15.76 -0.53 16.03
CA ILE A 89 -15.68 0.92 15.84
C ILE A 89 -15.87 1.30 14.37
N GLN A 90 -16.50 2.45 14.12
CA GLN A 90 -16.65 3.04 12.79
C GLN A 90 -15.81 4.31 12.68
N LEU A 91 -14.97 4.37 11.64
CA LEU A 91 -14.06 5.49 11.41
C LEU A 91 -14.78 6.85 11.26
N HIS A 92 -15.97 6.85 10.69
CA HIS A 92 -16.77 8.07 10.49
C HIS A 92 -17.44 8.59 11.78
N GLU A 93 -17.48 7.78 12.84
CA GLU A 93 -18.08 8.12 14.13
C GLU A 93 -17.05 8.57 15.17
N LEU A 94 -15.75 8.53 14.83
CA LEU A 94 -14.69 8.88 15.76
C LEU A 94 -14.82 10.33 16.23
N THR A 95 -14.74 10.50 17.54
CA THR A 95 -14.49 11.81 18.15
C THR A 95 -13.07 12.27 17.87
N ASP A 96 -12.81 13.56 18.02
CA ASP A 96 -11.48 14.13 17.81
C ASP A 96 -10.41 13.50 18.71
N ALA A 97 -10.72 13.24 20.00
CA ALA A 97 -9.80 12.55 20.90
C ALA A 97 -9.46 11.12 20.41
N GLN A 98 -10.43 10.41 19.85
CA GLN A 98 -10.22 9.08 19.27
C GLN A 98 -9.38 9.14 17.98
N LYS A 99 -9.57 10.17 17.14
CA LYS A 99 -8.73 10.38 15.95
C LYS A 99 -7.29 10.68 16.32
N ASP A 100 -7.05 11.57 17.28
CA ASP A 100 -5.68 11.84 17.77
C ASP A 100 -5.03 10.55 18.32
N GLU A 101 -5.76 9.75 19.12
CA GLU A 101 -5.29 8.44 19.60
C GLU A 101 -5.07 7.41 18.48
N LEU A 102 -5.87 7.44 17.42
CA LEU A 102 -5.68 6.59 16.25
C LEU A 102 -4.40 6.96 15.50
N ALA A 103 -4.10 8.26 15.36
CA ALA A 103 -2.81 8.71 14.81
C ALA A 103 -1.63 8.16 15.64
N LEU A 104 -1.71 8.22 16.97
CA LEU A 104 -0.67 7.65 17.84
C LEU A 104 -0.56 6.13 17.69
N LEU A 105 -1.69 5.41 17.57
CA LEU A 105 -1.69 3.97 17.37
C LEU A 105 -1.02 3.60 16.04
N ILE A 106 -1.31 4.34 14.96
CA ILE A 106 -0.67 4.15 13.66
C ILE A 106 0.84 4.40 13.77
N ALA A 107 1.27 5.47 14.44
CA ALA A 107 2.69 5.73 14.66
C ALA A 107 3.40 4.59 15.42
N HIS A 108 2.76 4.02 16.44
CA HIS A 108 3.31 2.90 17.21
C HIS A 108 3.30 1.56 16.45
N ARG A 109 2.31 1.34 15.59
CA ARG A 109 2.03 0.03 14.98
C ARG A 109 2.35 -0.04 13.49
N GLY A 110 2.71 1.08 12.86
CA GLY A 110 3.00 1.22 11.44
C GLY A 110 1.77 1.14 10.53
N VAL A 111 0.83 0.24 10.82
CA VAL A 111 -0.42 0.07 10.07
C VAL A 111 -1.53 -0.43 11.00
N VAL A 112 -2.75 0.09 10.81
CA VAL A 112 -3.95 -0.31 11.54
C VAL A 112 -5.03 -0.72 10.54
N PHE A 113 -5.70 -1.83 10.82
CA PHE A 113 -6.75 -2.41 9.98
C PHE A 113 -8.11 -2.27 10.65
N PHE A 114 -9.12 -2.07 9.82
CA PHE A 114 -10.52 -2.02 10.24
C PHE A 114 -11.33 -2.92 9.31
N ARG A 115 -12.30 -3.63 9.87
CA ARG A 115 -13.24 -4.47 9.12
C ARG A 115 -14.62 -3.82 9.13
N ASP A 116 -15.43 -4.16 8.14
CA ASP A 116 -16.86 -3.81 8.08
C ASP A 116 -17.14 -2.31 8.31
N GLN A 117 -16.35 -1.47 7.62
CA GLN A 117 -16.46 -0.01 7.71
C GLN A 117 -17.51 0.51 6.73
N ASP A 118 -18.59 1.08 7.27
CA ASP A 118 -19.62 1.80 6.51
C ASP A 118 -19.21 3.27 6.40
N ILE A 119 -18.18 3.54 5.59
CA ILE A 119 -17.63 4.88 5.40
C ILE A 119 -17.73 5.29 3.92
N THR A 120 -18.27 6.47 3.67
CA THR A 120 -18.32 7.07 2.33
C THR A 120 -16.98 7.71 1.95
N ILE A 121 -16.80 8.03 0.66
CA ILE A 121 -15.61 8.77 0.20
C ILE A 121 -15.48 10.10 0.94
N ASP A 122 -16.57 10.87 1.03
CA ASP A 122 -16.56 12.17 1.72
C ASP A 122 -16.16 12.05 3.19
N GLN A 123 -16.69 11.05 3.90
CA GLN A 123 -16.31 10.79 5.30
C GLN A 123 -14.85 10.35 5.43
N GLN A 124 -14.34 9.57 4.47
CA GLN A 124 -12.93 9.18 4.44
C GLN A 124 -12.01 10.38 4.15
N LEU A 125 -12.45 11.30 3.28
CA LEU A 125 -11.76 12.56 3.01
C LEU A 125 -11.78 13.47 4.24
N ASP A 126 -12.90 13.57 4.96
CA ASP A 126 -13.01 14.34 6.20
C ASP A 126 -12.10 13.79 7.30
N LEU A 127 -11.97 12.46 7.39
CA LEU A 127 -10.98 11.84 8.26
C LEU A 127 -9.56 12.23 7.85
N GLY A 128 -9.24 12.22 6.55
CA GLY A 128 -7.94 12.68 6.05
C GLY A 128 -7.66 14.15 6.39
N ARG A 129 -8.66 15.04 6.19
CA ARG A 129 -8.58 16.48 6.51
C ARG A 129 -8.32 16.74 7.99
N TYR A 130 -8.75 15.84 8.87
CA TYR A 130 -8.45 15.92 10.29
C TYR A 130 -6.95 15.78 10.60
N TYR A 131 -6.26 14.90 9.86
CA TYR A 131 -4.83 14.62 10.03
C TYR A 131 -3.92 15.57 9.24
N GLY A 132 -4.44 16.21 8.19
CA GLY A 132 -3.67 17.17 7.42
C GLY A 132 -4.32 17.53 6.08
N PRO A 133 -3.65 18.36 5.26
CA PRO A 133 -4.10 18.63 3.90
C PRO A 133 -4.12 17.33 3.07
N LEU A 134 -5.15 17.20 2.24
CA LEU A 134 -5.27 16.06 1.34
C LEU A 134 -4.30 16.21 0.16
N HIS A 135 -3.58 15.15 -0.16
CA HIS A 135 -2.67 15.12 -1.30
C HIS A 135 -3.44 14.91 -2.61
N ILE A 136 -3.05 15.62 -3.66
CA ILE A 136 -3.57 15.41 -5.02
C ILE A 136 -2.42 14.83 -5.84
N HIS A 137 -2.59 13.59 -6.32
CA HIS A 137 -1.59 12.94 -7.14
C HIS A 137 -1.49 13.60 -8.52
N GLN A 138 -0.39 14.29 -8.77
CA GLN A 138 -0.18 15.04 -10.02
C GLN A 138 -0.04 14.17 -11.29
N ASN A 139 0.15 12.85 -11.15
CA ASN A 139 0.44 11.93 -12.26
C ASN A 139 -0.56 10.77 -12.36
N LEU A 140 -1.59 10.73 -11.52
CA LEU A 140 -2.60 9.67 -11.51
C LEU A 140 -3.97 10.28 -11.77
N GLY A 141 -4.83 9.53 -12.47
CA GLY A 141 -6.22 9.92 -12.63
C GLY A 141 -7.01 9.74 -11.33
N HIS A 142 -8.14 10.41 -11.23
CA HIS A 142 -8.98 10.44 -10.04
C HIS A 142 -10.46 10.31 -10.44
N PRO A 143 -11.37 9.85 -9.56
CA PRO A 143 -12.80 9.88 -9.84
C PRO A 143 -13.30 11.30 -10.15
N GLU A 144 -14.35 11.42 -10.95
CA GLU A 144 -14.96 12.71 -11.21
C GLU A 144 -15.43 13.36 -9.89
N GLY A 145 -15.14 14.66 -9.73
CA GLY A 145 -15.47 15.41 -8.51
C GLY A 145 -14.56 15.16 -7.30
N HIS A 146 -13.61 14.21 -7.35
CA HIS A 146 -12.78 13.83 -6.20
C HIS A 146 -11.27 13.81 -6.53
N PRO A 147 -10.64 14.97 -6.80
CA PRO A 147 -9.23 15.03 -7.20
C PRO A 147 -8.25 14.48 -6.16
N GLU A 148 -8.63 14.42 -4.89
CA GLU A 148 -7.80 13.88 -3.80
C GLU A 148 -7.86 12.35 -3.68
N VAL A 149 -8.69 11.68 -4.48
CA VAL A 149 -8.90 10.23 -4.42
C VAL A 149 -8.16 9.54 -5.57
N VAL A 150 -7.40 8.51 -5.23
CA VAL A 150 -6.79 7.60 -6.20
C VAL A 150 -7.48 6.24 -6.12
N VAL A 151 -7.92 5.74 -7.27
CA VAL A 151 -8.54 4.41 -7.39
C VAL A 151 -7.54 3.45 -8.01
N VAL A 152 -7.17 2.42 -7.24
CA VAL A 152 -6.26 1.36 -7.68
C VAL A 152 -7.10 0.25 -8.32
N GLU A 153 -7.26 0.33 -9.64
CA GLU A 153 -8.03 -0.63 -10.44
C GLU A 153 -7.11 -1.47 -11.33
N ASN A 154 -7.05 -2.78 -11.05
CA ASN A 154 -6.33 -3.77 -11.84
C ASN A 154 -7.31 -4.56 -12.71
N SER A 155 -7.82 -3.93 -13.78
CA SER A 155 -8.73 -4.59 -14.72
C SER A 155 -8.23 -5.95 -15.21
N LEU A 156 -9.13 -6.84 -15.64
CA LEU A 156 -8.80 -8.13 -16.27
C LEU A 156 -7.73 -8.01 -17.37
N ALA A 157 -7.88 -7.01 -18.25
CA ALA A 157 -6.95 -6.76 -19.35
C ALA A 157 -5.59 -6.25 -18.87
N LYS A 158 -5.59 -5.34 -17.87
CA LYS A 158 -4.35 -4.84 -17.24
C LYS A 158 -3.64 -5.97 -16.49
N SER A 159 -4.36 -6.74 -15.70
CA SER A 159 -3.84 -7.87 -14.92
C SER A 159 -3.23 -8.95 -15.80
N ALA A 160 -3.88 -9.34 -16.91
CA ALA A 160 -3.32 -10.32 -17.84
C ALA A 160 -2.02 -9.82 -18.52
N ALA A 161 -1.90 -8.51 -18.77
CA ALA A 161 -0.67 -7.90 -19.27
C ALA A 161 0.42 -7.78 -18.18
N LEU A 162 0.04 -7.45 -16.94
CA LEU A 162 0.92 -7.40 -15.77
C LEU A 162 1.47 -8.78 -15.41
N LEU A 163 0.64 -9.84 -15.48
CA LEU A 163 1.02 -11.22 -15.23
C LEU A 163 2.08 -11.72 -16.21
N LYS A 164 2.02 -11.28 -17.48
CA LYS A 164 3.04 -11.60 -18.50
C LYS A 164 4.38 -10.88 -18.26
N ASN A 165 4.36 -9.77 -17.51
CA ASN A 165 5.50 -8.88 -17.26
C ASN A 165 5.88 -8.76 -15.77
N GLN A 166 5.50 -9.74 -14.93
CA GLN A 166 5.63 -9.69 -13.45
C GLN A 166 7.00 -9.27 -12.93
N GLN A 167 8.07 -9.51 -13.70
CA GLN A 167 9.43 -9.17 -13.32
C GLN A 167 9.70 -7.65 -13.26
N TYR A 168 8.79 -6.78 -13.73
CA TYR A 168 9.04 -5.33 -13.86
C TYR A 168 7.85 -4.41 -13.51
N VAL A 169 6.94 -4.84 -12.63
CA VAL A 169 5.79 -4.01 -12.21
C VAL A 169 6.14 -3.20 -10.96
N PRO A 170 6.20 -1.85 -11.02
CA PRO A 170 6.59 -1.00 -9.88
C PRO A 170 5.69 -1.10 -8.63
N ALA A 171 4.47 -1.61 -8.76
CA ALA A 171 3.54 -1.85 -7.64
C ALA A 171 3.92 -3.09 -6.82
N ASN A 172 4.75 -4.00 -7.36
CA ASN A 172 5.17 -5.23 -6.69
C ASN A 172 6.53 -5.09 -5.98
N GLU A 173 7.06 -3.87 -5.89
CA GLU A 173 8.31 -3.57 -5.19
C GLU A 173 8.01 -2.97 -3.81
N TRP A 174 8.84 -3.29 -2.81
CA TRP A 174 8.79 -2.63 -1.51
C TRP A 174 9.07 -1.13 -1.66
N HIS A 175 8.15 -0.30 -1.18
CA HIS A 175 8.28 1.16 -1.27
C HIS A 175 7.55 1.87 -0.13
N SER A 176 7.84 3.17 -0.02
CA SER A 176 6.99 4.14 0.68
C SER A 176 6.41 5.09 -0.36
N ASP A 177 5.15 5.44 -0.19
CA ASP A 177 4.43 6.30 -1.14
C ASP A 177 5.10 7.67 -1.26
N VAL A 178 5.21 8.14 -2.52
CA VAL A 178 5.60 9.52 -2.89
C VAL A 178 6.87 10.05 -2.19
N SER A 179 7.82 9.18 -1.85
CA SER A 179 9.07 9.57 -1.18
C SER A 179 9.96 10.53 -1.99
N ASN A 180 9.63 10.78 -3.26
CA ASN A 180 10.27 11.78 -4.11
C ASN A 180 9.81 13.23 -3.86
N GLU A 181 8.72 13.45 -3.11
CA GLU A 181 8.26 14.79 -2.75
C GLU A 181 8.98 15.32 -1.51
N ARG A 182 9.02 16.65 -1.35
CA ARG A 182 9.70 17.29 -0.21
C ARG A 182 9.03 16.97 1.13
N GLN A 183 7.71 16.82 1.11
CA GLN A 183 6.91 16.41 2.26
C GLN A 183 6.03 15.23 1.82
N PRO A 184 6.55 14.00 1.89
CA PRO A 184 5.75 12.81 1.56
C PRO A 184 4.53 12.67 2.47
N PRO A 185 3.47 11.97 2.04
CA PRO A 185 2.28 11.73 2.86
C PRO A 185 2.64 11.09 4.21
N SER A 186 2.08 11.63 5.30
CA SER A 186 2.26 11.06 6.64
C SER A 186 1.34 9.85 6.88
N TYR A 187 0.16 9.86 6.26
CA TYR A 187 -0.85 8.80 6.37
C TYR A 187 -1.46 8.52 5.00
N THR A 188 -1.71 7.24 4.73
CA THR A 188 -2.50 6.78 3.57
C THR A 188 -3.71 6.02 4.12
N SER A 189 -4.91 6.39 3.66
CA SER A 189 -6.15 5.65 3.95
C SER A 189 -6.54 4.84 2.73
N PHE A 190 -6.70 3.52 2.89
CA PHE A 190 -6.99 2.60 1.80
C PHE A 190 -8.23 1.77 2.12
N LYS A 191 -9.26 1.87 1.27
CA LYS A 191 -10.51 1.11 1.37
C LYS A 191 -10.56 0.07 0.25
N LEU A 192 -10.72 -1.19 0.62
CA LEU A 192 -10.99 -2.27 -0.33
C LEU A 192 -12.46 -2.19 -0.78
N LEU A 193 -12.68 -1.99 -2.07
CA LEU A 193 -14.01 -1.98 -2.69
C LEU A 193 -14.38 -3.36 -3.24
N THR A 194 -13.43 -3.97 -3.95
CA THR A 194 -13.59 -5.29 -4.56
C THR A 194 -12.27 -6.05 -4.38
N ASN A 195 -12.35 -7.30 -3.94
CA ASN A 195 -11.19 -8.18 -3.78
C ASN A 195 -11.49 -9.56 -4.37
N PRO A 196 -10.52 -10.24 -5.02
CA PRO A 196 -10.68 -11.65 -5.37
C PRO A 196 -10.89 -12.53 -4.13
N SER A 197 -11.42 -13.73 -4.33
CA SER A 197 -11.64 -14.70 -3.24
C SER A 197 -10.34 -15.20 -2.60
N VAL A 198 -9.24 -15.20 -3.38
CA VAL A 198 -7.90 -15.58 -2.93
C VAL A 198 -6.87 -14.70 -3.65
N GLY A 199 -5.81 -14.29 -2.93
CA GLY A 199 -4.78 -13.39 -3.45
C GLY A 199 -5.17 -11.91 -3.35
N GLY A 200 -4.27 -11.02 -3.82
CA GLY A 200 -4.44 -9.57 -3.66
C GLY A 200 -3.91 -9.01 -2.33
N ASP A 201 -3.23 -9.85 -1.53
CA ASP A 201 -2.64 -9.44 -0.27
C ASP A 201 -1.68 -8.26 -0.45
N THR A 202 -1.79 -7.29 0.46
CA THR A 202 -0.81 -6.22 0.61
C THR A 202 0.07 -6.53 1.80
N LEU A 203 1.38 -6.36 1.65
CA LEU A 203 2.36 -6.60 2.71
C LEU A 203 2.95 -5.28 3.19
N TRP A 204 3.17 -5.17 4.51
CA TRP A 204 3.81 -4.03 5.15
C TRP A 204 5.06 -4.46 5.92
N ALA A 205 6.04 -3.57 5.99
CA ALA A 205 7.26 -3.74 6.77
C ALA A 205 7.49 -2.52 7.66
N SER A 206 7.98 -2.74 8.89
CA SER A 206 8.23 -1.66 9.85
C SER A 206 9.63 -1.10 9.66
N GLY A 207 9.73 0.15 9.21
CA GLY A 207 10.99 0.88 9.14
C GLY A 207 11.64 1.06 10.52
N TYR A 208 10.83 1.27 11.56
CA TYR A 208 11.32 1.40 12.94
C TYR A 208 12.00 0.12 13.41
N GLU A 209 11.34 -1.03 13.26
CA GLU A 209 11.90 -2.31 13.71
C GLU A 209 13.09 -2.75 12.83
N ALA A 210 13.06 -2.43 11.53
CA ALA A 210 14.20 -2.66 10.64
C ALA A 210 15.43 -1.86 11.12
N TYR A 211 15.25 -0.58 11.47
CA TYR A 211 16.30 0.25 12.03
C TYR A 211 16.79 -0.29 13.38
N GLU A 212 15.88 -0.64 14.29
CA GLU A 212 16.23 -1.07 15.64
C GLU A 212 17.07 -2.35 15.67
N ARG A 213 16.90 -3.24 14.69
CA ARG A 213 17.68 -4.48 14.55
C ARG A 213 19.08 -4.30 13.99
N LEU A 214 19.41 -3.11 13.49
CA LEU A 214 20.76 -2.83 13.02
C LEU A 214 21.76 -2.87 14.19
N THR A 215 22.96 -3.37 13.92
CA THR A 215 24.06 -3.31 14.89
C THR A 215 24.43 -1.84 15.14
N PRO A 216 24.98 -1.48 16.33
CA PRO A 216 25.38 -0.11 16.59
C PRO A 216 26.32 0.51 15.53
N PRO A 217 27.30 -0.23 14.96
CA PRO A 217 28.11 0.30 13.86
C PRO A 217 27.32 0.60 12.58
N MET A 218 26.30 -0.21 12.25
CA MET A 218 25.45 0.04 11.09
C MET A 218 24.54 1.24 11.30
N LYS A 219 23.97 1.42 12.51
CA LYS A 219 23.21 2.63 12.86
C LYS A 219 24.08 3.87 12.67
N ALA A 220 25.27 3.89 13.29
CA ALA A 220 26.21 5.00 13.18
C ALA A 220 26.65 5.31 11.74
N LEU A 221 26.81 4.29 10.89
CA LEU A 221 27.10 4.47 9.47
C LEU A 221 25.94 5.15 8.73
N LEU A 222 24.70 4.73 8.98
CA LEU A 222 23.53 5.17 8.21
C LEU A 222 22.99 6.53 8.67
N GLU A 223 23.12 6.90 9.95
CA GLU A 223 22.61 8.17 10.52
C GLU A 223 23.16 9.43 9.82
N GLY A 224 24.34 9.34 9.19
CA GLY A 224 24.96 10.45 8.46
C GLY A 224 24.69 10.47 6.95
N LEU A 225 23.96 9.48 6.40
CA LEU A 225 23.75 9.35 4.96
C LEU A 225 22.45 10.00 4.50
N THR A 226 22.44 10.40 3.23
CA THR A 226 21.26 10.88 2.53
C THR A 226 21.05 10.08 1.25
N ALA A 227 19.79 9.99 0.80
CA ALA A 227 19.41 9.31 -0.44
C ALA A 227 18.64 10.26 -1.36
N ILE A 228 18.79 10.07 -2.68
CA ILE A 228 18.04 10.82 -3.69
C ILE A 228 16.82 9.99 -4.09
N HIS A 229 15.63 10.55 -3.89
CA HIS A 229 14.36 9.95 -4.30
C HIS A 229 13.83 10.68 -5.54
N SER A 230 13.43 9.95 -6.58
CA SER A 230 13.04 10.54 -7.87
C SER A 230 12.00 9.69 -8.59
N SER A 231 10.98 10.35 -9.13
CA SER A 231 9.94 9.74 -9.96
C SER A 231 10.28 9.73 -11.47
N LYS A 232 11.45 10.22 -11.90
CA LYS A 232 11.82 10.34 -13.32
C LYS A 232 11.71 9.03 -14.12
N ALA A 233 12.05 7.89 -13.51
CA ALA A 233 11.93 6.57 -14.15
C ALA A 233 10.47 6.07 -14.26
N ARG A 234 9.54 6.64 -13.47
CA ARG A 234 8.10 6.39 -13.57
C ARG A 234 7.44 7.33 -14.58
N THR A 235 7.80 8.61 -14.61
CA THR A 235 7.24 9.59 -15.57
C THR A 235 7.68 9.35 -17.01
N GLY A 236 8.93 8.90 -17.25
CA GLY A 236 9.41 8.56 -18.61
C GLY A 236 8.77 7.31 -19.25
N ARG A 237 7.90 6.59 -18.53
CA ARG A 237 7.10 5.48 -19.09
C ARG A 237 5.74 5.94 -19.61
N HIS A 238 5.06 6.86 -18.92
CA HIS A 238 3.77 7.39 -19.37
C HIS A 238 3.85 8.27 -20.63
N VAL A 239 4.99 8.91 -20.87
CA VAL A 239 5.18 9.76 -22.08
C VAL A 239 5.29 8.91 -23.36
N ARG A 240 5.57 7.60 -23.27
CA ARG A 240 5.80 6.75 -24.46
C ARG A 240 4.57 6.04 -25.01
N ASP A 241 3.43 6.14 -24.34
CA ASP A 241 2.19 5.47 -24.76
C ASP A 241 1.17 6.42 -25.41
N HIS A 242 1.58 7.67 -25.70
CA HIS A 242 0.74 8.71 -26.32
C HIS A 242 1.26 9.28 -27.65
N ASP A 243 2.21 8.60 -28.32
CA ASP A 243 2.64 8.91 -29.70
C ASP A 243 2.12 7.87 -30.71
#